data_AF-A0A0R2A864-F1
#
_entry.id   AF-A0A0R2A864-F1
#
_cell.length_a   1.000
_cell.length_b   1.000
_cell.length_c   1.000
_cell.angle_alpha   90.00
_cell.angle_beta   90.00
_cell.angle_gamma   90.00
#
_symmetry.space_group_name_H-M   'P 1'
#
loop_
_entity.id
_entity.type
_entity.pdbx_description
1 polymer ?
#
loop_
_entity_poly.entity_id
_entity_poly.type
_entity_poly.pdbx_seq_one_letter_code
_entity_poly.pdbx_strand_id
1 'polypeptide(L)' 'MSLMLRVQKVRLDPNETMKQVLDDLCDYRRYCWNQGLALWNDMYDASLVLENKKLRPSERKVRDELVANKED' A
#
# COMPACT_ATOMS: atom_id res chain seq x y z
N MET A 1 -26.25 9.31 9.59
CA MET A 1 -26.26 7.92 10.11
C MET A 1 -24.80 7.54 10.39
N SER A 2 -24.38 7.56 11.66
CA SER A 2 -22.99 7.27 12.04
C SER A 2 -22.80 5.76 12.18
N LEU A 3 -21.86 5.16 11.45
CA LEU A 3 -21.48 3.77 11.62
C LEU A 3 -20.70 3.64 12.95
N MET A 4 -21.33 3.05 13.95
CA MET A 4 -20.67 2.69 15.21
C MET A 4 -19.75 1.49 14.94
N LEU A 5 -18.46 1.75 14.72
CA LEU A 5 -17.45 0.70 14.62
C LEU A 5 -17.21 0.12 16.03
N ARG A 6 -17.80 -1.04 16.32
CA ARG A 6 -17.54 -1.77 17.56
C ARG A 6 -16.26 -2.58 17.40
N VAL A 7 -15.15 -2.06 17.92
CA VAL A 7 -13.86 -2.77 17.89
C VAL A 7 -13.88 -3.89 18.93
N GLN A 8 -13.75 -5.14 18.48
CA GLN A 8 -13.49 -6.27 19.38
C GLN A 8 -11.98 -6.49 19.48
N LYS A 9 -11.46 -6.46 20.71
CA LYS A 9 -10.09 -6.90 21.01
C LYS A 9 -10.15 -8.36 21.44
N VAL A 10 -9.48 -9.22 20.70
CA VAL A 10 -9.36 -10.66 21.01
C VAL A 10 -7.88 -10.96 21.20
N ARG A 11 -7.55 -11.75 22.22
CA ARG A 11 -6.19 -12.28 22.39
C ARG A 11 -6.05 -13.51 21.50
N LEU A 12 -4.99 -13.54 20.70
CA LEU A 12 -4.58 -14.70 19.92
C LEU A 12 -3.38 -15.34 20.60
N ASP A 13 -3.35 -16.67 20.66
CA ASP A 13 -2.20 -17.45 21.12
C ASP A 13 -1.69 -18.32 19.94
N PRO A 14 -0.98 -17.71 18.96
CA PRO A 14 -0.53 -18.39 17.76
C PRO A 14 0.60 -19.38 18.04
N ASN A 15 0.57 -20.53 17.38
CA ASN A 15 1.73 -21.42 17.29
C ASN A 15 2.77 -20.85 16.30
N GLU A 16 3.94 -21.49 16.20
CA GLU A 16 5.05 -20.98 15.36
C GLU A 16 4.64 -20.81 13.89
N THR A 17 3.88 -21.74 13.33
CA THR A 17 3.37 -21.62 11.94
C THR A 17 2.46 -20.41 11.77
N MET A 18 1.56 -20.15 12.73
CA MET A 18 0.67 -18.99 12.69
C MET A 18 1.43 -17.67 12.81
N LYS A 19 2.49 -17.61 13.63
CA LYS A 19 3.34 -16.41 13.74
C LYS A 19 4.01 -16.10 12.42
N GLN A 20 4.63 -17.10 11.79
CA GLN A 20 5.28 -16.92 10.49
C GLN A 20 4.30 -16.37 9.44
N VAL A 21 3.09 -16.94 9.33
CA VAL A 21 2.08 -16.44 8.38
C VAL A 21 1.67 -14.99 8.69
N LEU A 22 1.54 -14.62 9.96
CA LEU A 22 1.22 -13.24 10.34
C LEU A 22 2.36 -12.27 9.97
N ASP A 23 3.60 -12.67 10.20
CA ASP A 23 4.78 -11.89 9.84
C ASP A 23 4.87 -11.73 8.32
N ASP A 24 4.70 -12.81 7.55
CA ASP A 24 4.69 -12.79 6.08
C ASP A 24 3.60 -11.85 5.53
N LEU A 25 2.41 -11.86 6.12
CA LEU A 25 1.31 -10.96 5.74
C LEU A 25 1.62 -9.49 6.08
N CYS A 26 2.27 -9.24 7.22
CA CYS A 26 2.71 -7.90 7.60
C CYS A 26 3.81 -7.39 6.66
N ASP A 27 4.74 -8.26 6.31
CA ASP A 27 5.84 -7.97 5.40
C ASP A 27 5.34 -7.70 3.99
N TYR A 28 4.40 -8.52 3.49
CA TYR A 28 3.77 -8.28 2.19
C TYR A 28 3.03 -6.94 2.15
N ARG A 29 2.27 -6.60 3.20
CA ARG A 29 1.60 -5.29 3.29
C ARG A 29 2.61 -4.14 3.30
N ARG A 30 3.71 -4.28 4.04
CA ARG A 30 4.78 -3.28 4.09
C ARG A 30 5.47 -3.14 2.73
N TYR A 31 5.70 -4.25 2.04
CA TYR A 31 6.25 -4.29 0.69
C TYR A 31 5.38 -3.51 -0.30
N CYS A 32 4.07 -3.82 -0.40
CA CYS A 32 3.17 -3.10 -1.30
C CYS A 32 3.10 -1.60 -0.99
N TRP A 33 3.11 -1.24 0.29
CA TRP A 33 3.14 0.16 0.71
C TRP A 33 4.41 0.87 0.21
N ASN A 34 5.58 0.26 0.40
CA ASN A 34 6.84 0.84 -0.03
C ASN A 34 6.93 0.98 -1.55
N GLN A 35 6.40 0.02 -2.31
CA GLN A 35 6.31 0.13 -3.77
C GLN A 35 5.43 1.32 -4.20
N GLY A 36 4.25 1.45 -3.60
CA GLY A 36 3.36 2.58 -3.88
C GLY A 36 3.99 3.93 -3.52
N LEU A 37 4.70 4.00 -2.39
CA LEU A 37 5.38 5.21 -1.97
C LEU A 37 6.55 5.58 -2.91
N ALA A 38 7.33 4.59 -3.36
CA ALA A 38 8.41 4.82 -4.31
C ALA A 38 7.86 5.39 -5.63
N LEU A 39 6.87 4.73 -6.22
CA LEU A 39 6.26 5.20 -7.46
C LEU A 39 5.59 6.57 -7.31
N TRP A 40 4.97 6.84 -6.15
CA TRP A 40 4.40 8.15 -5.87
C TRP A 40 5.46 9.26 -5.96
N ASN A 41 6.64 9.04 -5.36
CA ASN A 41 7.73 10.00 -5.41
C ASN A 41 8.23 10.20 -6.85
N ASP A 42 8.42 9.13 -7.61
CA ASP A 42 8.86 9.20 -9.01
C ASP A 42 7.89 10.02 -9.88
N MET A 43 6.57 9.77 -9.73
CA MET A 43 5.54 10.54 -10.43
C MET A 43 5.53 12.01 -10.01
N TYR A 44 5.76 12.29 -8.73
CA TYR A 44 5.81 13.66 -8.22
C TYR A 44 7.02 14.41 -8.78
N ASP A 45 8.20 13.80 -8.75
CA ASP A 45 9.44 14.37 -9.28
C ASP A 45 9.32 14.64 -10.79
N ALA A 46 8.77 13.67 -11.55
CA ALA A 46 8.47 13.87 -12.96
C ALA A 46 7.52 15.07 -13.20
N SER A 47 6.53 15.27 -12.34
CA SER A 47 5.61 16.41 -12.44
C SER A 47 6.29 17.75 -12.19
N LEU A 48 7.33 17.78 -11.35
CA LEU A 48 8.13 18.98 -11.09
C LEU A 48 9.07 19.28 -12.25
N VAL A 49 9.81 18.27 -12.74
CA VAL A 49 10.74 18.42 -13.87
C VAL A 49 10.03 18.89 -15.14
N LEU A 50 8.81 18.40 -15.38
CA LEU A 50 8.01 18.75 -16.55
C LEU A 50 7.09 19.97 -16.32
N GLU A 51 7.15 20.58 -15.13
CA GLU A 51 6.29 21.69 -14.69
C GLU A 51 4.78 21.44 -14.91
N ASN A 52 4.37 20.17 -14.99
CA ASN A 52 3.03 19.78 -15.36
C ASN A 52 2.29 19.17 -14.19
N LYS A 53 1.46 19.99 -13.55
CA LYS A 53 0.65 19.59 -12.39
C LYS A 53 -0.32 18.43 -12.69
N LYS A 54 -0.69 18.19 -13.96
CA LYS A 54 -1.55 17.04 -14.33
C LYS A 54 -0.85 15.70 -14.11
N LEU A 55 0.48 15.67 -14.07
CA LEU A 55 1.28 14.46 -13.83
C LEU A 55 1.40 14.11 -12.35
N ARG A 56 0.98 14.98 -11.44
CA ARG A 56 1.04 14.69 -10.00
C ARG A 56 0.37 13.36 -9.67
N PRO A 57 0.95 12.62 -8.72
CA PRO A 57 0.42 11.33 -8.31
C PRO A 57 -0.96 11.48 -7.65
N SER A 58 -1.72 10.40 -7.73
CA SER A 58 -2.92 10.16 -6.94
C SER A 58 -2.99 8.68 -6.60
N GLU A 59 -3.75 8.32 -5.58
CA GLU A 59 -3.91 6.93 -5.15
C GLU A 59 -4.30 6.03 -6.34
N ARG A 60 -5.27 6.47 -7.15
CA ARG A 60 -5.71 5.73 -8.33
C ARG A 60 -4.59 5.56 -9.35
N LYS A 61 -3.85 6.62 -9.67
CA LYS A 61 -2.77 6.55 -10.67
C LYS A 61 -1.66 5.60 -10.24
N VAL A 62 -1.21 5.70 -9.00
CA VAL A 62 -0.17 4.82 -8.45
C VAL A 62 -0.64 3.36 -8.46
N ARG A 63 -1.87 3.11 -8.01
CA ARG A 63 -2.44 1.77 -8.05
C ARG A 63 -2.55 1.21 -9.47
N ASP A 64 -3.11 1.99 -10.39
CA ASP A 64 -3.35 1.54 -11.77
C ASP A 64 -2.02 1.23 -12.48
N GLU A 65 -0.98 2.02 -12.24
CA GLU A 65 0.37 1.78 -12.75
C GLU A 65 1.03 0.53 -12.14
N LEU A 66 0.92 0.33 -10.82
CA LEU A 66 1.40 -0.89 -10.16
C LEU A 66 0.67 -2.15 -10.64
N VAL A 67 -0.63 -2.04 -10.93
CA VAL A 67 -1.42 -3.15 -11.47
C VAL A 67 -1.03 -3.44 -12.92
N ALA A 68 -0.80 -2.41 -13.73
CA ALA A 68 -0.39 -2.57 -15.13
C ALA A 68 0.98 -3.23 -15.27
N ASN A 69 1.90 -2.94 -14.36
CA ASN A 69 3.27 -3.49 -14.34
C ASN A 69 3.43 -4.68 -13.39
N LYS A 70 2.34 -5.30 -12.93
CA LYS A 70 2.42 -6.43 -12.03
C LYS A 70 3.03 -7.62 -12.77
N GLU A 71 4.14 -8.15 -12.26
CA GLU A 71 4.68 -9.44 -12.72
C GLU A 71 3.76 -10.57 -12.19
N ASP A 72 3.27 -11.42 -13.09
CA ASP A 72 2.39 -12.57 -12.80
C ASP A 72 3.11 -13.70 -12.05
#